data_AF-A0A6I3WMI6-F1
#
_entry.id   AF-A0A6I3WMI6-F1
#
_cell.length_a   1.000
_cell.length_b   1.000
_cell.length_c   1.000
_cell.angle_alpha   90.00
_cell.angle_beta   90.00
_cell.angle_gamma   90.00
#
_symmetry.space_group_name_H-M   'P 1'
#
loop_
_entity.id
_entity.type
_entity.pdbx_description
1 polymer ?
#
loop_
_entity_poly.entity_id
_entity_poly.type
_entity_poly.pdbx_seq_one_letter_code
_entity_poly.pdbx_strand_id
1 'polypeptide(L)'
;MDVRQFAFLARQPSAALKSRDSFFGLPKRGLALILANALFWQPLLAQADGIVVSAPGTTVGQAGNGVPVVNIATPNGSGLSHNQFKDYNVGANGVILNNATDRTQSTQLGGIILGNPNLTGGAAN
;
A
#
# COMPACT_ATOMS: atom_id res chain seq x y z
N MET A 1 15.64 18.28 -64.83
CA MET A 1 15.31 17.77 -63.48
C MET A 1 15.10 16.27 -63.62
N ASP A 2 16.08 15.49 -63.16
CA ASP A 2 16.20 14.06 -63.50
C ASP A 2 15.24 13.19 -62.67
N VAL A 3 14.13 12.78 -63.28
CA VAL A 3 13.10 11.92 -62.67
C VAL A 3 13.58 10.49 -62.36
N ARG A 4 14.82 10.16 -62.79
CA ARG A 4 15.41 8.83 -62.63
C ARG A 4 15.92 8.53 -61.22
N GLN A 5 16.10 9.54 -60.37
CA GLN A 5 16.53 9.33 -58.98
C GLN A 5 15.40 8.77 -58.09
N PHE A 6 14.14 9.15 -58.34
CA PHE A 6 13.01 8.68 -57.54
C PHE A 6 12.65 7.21 -57.80
N ALA A 7 12.96 6.68 -58.99
CA ALA A 7 12.74 5.27 -59.32
C ALA A 7 13.72 4.32 -58.60
N PHE A 8 14.87 4.82 -58.14
CA PHE A 8 15.89 4.02 -57.44
C PHE A 8 15.52 3.76 -55.97
N LEU A 9 14.85 4.72 -55.31
CA LEU A 9 14.46 4.60 -53.91
C LEU A 9 13.29 3.62 -53.69
N ALA A 10 12.43 3.42 -54.70
CA ALA A 10 11.32 2.48 -54.64
C ALA A 10 11.73 1.01 -54.86
N ARG A 11 13.00 0.75 -55.22
CA ARG A 11 13.55 -0.60 -55.46
C ARG A 11 14.40 -1.14 -54.31
N GLN A 12 14.41 -0.46 -53.17
CA GLN A 12 15.08 -0.99 -51.99
C GLN A 12 14.26 -2.18 -51.44
N PRO A 13 14.85 -3.40 -51.34
CA PRO A 13 14.15 -4.51 -50.73
C PRO A 13 13.82 -4.12 -49.30
N SER A 14 12.53 -4.14 -48.93
CA SER A 14 12.10 -3.91 -47.56
C SER A 14 12.94 -4.78 -46.64
N ALA A 15 13.65 -4.16 -45.70
CA ALA A 15 14.51 -4.85 -44.76
C ALA A 15 13.71 -5.99 -44.12
N ALA A 16 14.12 -7.23 -44.38
CA ALA A 16 13.47 -8.40 -43.80
C ALA A 16 13.55 -8.27 -42.27
N LEU A 17 12.39 -8.13 -41.62
CA LEU A 17 12.30 -8.14 -40.17
C LEU A 17 12.85 -9.46 -39.67
N LYS A 18 14.10 -9.44 -39.17
CA LYS A 18 14.73 -10.61 -38.56
C LYS A 18 14.04 -10.84 -37.23
N SER A 19 12.98 -11.65 -37.24
CA SER A 19 12.34 -12.14 -36.02
C SER A 19 13.38 -12.90 -35.20
N ARG A 20 13.86 -12.26 -34.14
CA ARG A 20 14.72 -12.91 -33.15
C ARG A 20 13.77 -13.61 -32.20
N ASP A 21 13.54 -14.91 -32.40
CA ASP A 21 12.59 -15.68 -31.58
C ASP A 21 13.08 -15.98 -30.16
N SER A 22 14.34 -15.63 -29.90
CA SER A 22 14.98 -15.67 -28.61
C SER A 22 15.59 -14.31 -28.24
N PHE A 23 15.41 -13.91 -26.99
CA PHE A 23 16.11 -12.78 -26.38
C PHE A 23 17.04 -13.33 -25.31
N PHE A 24 18.36 -13.08 -25.40
CA PHE A 24 19.37 -13.64 -24.50
C PHE A 24 19.29 -15.17 -24.31
N GLY A 25 18.97 -15.92 -25.38
CA GLY A 25 18.91 -17.39 -25.34
C GLY A 25 17.61 -17.99 -24.79
N LEU A 26 16.67 -17.19 -24.27
CA LEU A 26 15.35 -17.67 -23.87
C LEU A 26 14.32 -17.49 -25.00
N PRO A 27 13.46 -18.50 -25.25
CA PRO A 27 12.35 -18.35 -26.18
C PRO A 27 11.38 -17.29 -25.66
N LYS A 28 10.84 -16.43 -26.55
CA LYS A 28 9.88 -15.37 -26.20
C LYS A 28 8.73 -15.84 -25.29
N ARG A 29 8.24 -17.07 -25.53
CA ARG A 29 7.17 -17.69 -24.73
C ARG A 29 7.63 -18.01 -23.31
N GLY A 30 8.87 -18.48 -23.13
CA GLY A 30 9.44 -18.73 -21.81
C GLY A 30 9.62 -17.43 -21.02
N LEU A 31 10.13 -16.39 -21.68
CA LEU A 31 10.25 -15.06 -21.07
C LEU A 31 8.87 -14.49 -20.67
N ALA A 32 7.87 -14.62 -21.55
CA ALA A 32 6.50 -14.18 -21.27
C ALA A 32 5.88 -14.92 -20.08
N LEU A 33 6.10 -16.24 -19.96
CA LEU A 33 5.60 -17.03 -18.83
C LEU A 33 6.29 -16.67 -17.50
N ILE A 34 7.60 -16.40 -17.52
CA ILE A 34 8.35 -15.94 -16.34
C ILE A 34 7.81 -14.58 -15.88
N LEU A 35 7.66 -13.63 -16.79
CA LEU A 35 7.13 -12.30 -16.46
C LEU A 35 5.67 -12.37 -15.99
N ALA A 36 4.84 -13.17 -16.64
CA ALA A 36 3.44 -13.35 -16.23
C ALA A 36 3.34 -13.95 -14.81
N ASN A 37 4.15 -14.95 -14.48
CA ASN A 37 4.21 -15.49 -13.12
C ASN A 37 4.77 -14.46 -12.15
N ALA A 38 5.85 -13.76 -12.50
CA ALA A 38 6.43 -12.73 -11.65
C ALA A 38 5.39 -11.66 -11.29
N LEU A 39 4.63 -11.16 -12.27
CA LEU A 39 3.56 -10.16 -12.07
C LEU A 39 2.36 -10.74 -11.31
N PHE A 40 1.95 -11.97 -11.61
CA PHE A 40 0.81 -12.63 -10.95
C PHE A 40 1.03 -12.81 -9.45
N TRP A 41 2.28 -13.07 -9.02
CA TRP A 41 2.64 -13.22 -7.61
C TRP A 41 2.99 -11.90 -6.89
N GLN A 42 3.05 -10.75 -7.59
CA GLN A 42 3.39 -9.46 -6.96
C GLN A 42 2.48 -9.04 -5.80
N PRO A 43 1.14 -9.23 -5.84
CA PRO A 43 0.25 -8.76 -4.78
C PRO A 43 0.47 -9.49 -3.44
N LEU A 44 1.08 -10.67 -3.45
CA LEU A 44 1.36 -11.46 -2.24
C LEU A 44 2.57 -10.95 -1.45
N LEU A 45 3.44 -10.15 -2.07
CA LEU A 45 4.61 -9.55 -1.42
C LEU A 45 4.36 -8.11 -0.97
N ALA A 46 3.19 -7.54 -1.30
CA ALA A 46 2.79 -6.22 -0.86
C ALA A 46 2.29 -6.28 0.60
N GLN A 47 3.24 -6.36 1.53
CA GLN A 47 2.98 -6.12 2.95
C GLN A 47 2.83 -4.61 3.13
N ALA A 48 1.66 -4.15 3.55
CA ALA A 48 1.49 -2.74 3.89
C ALA A 48 2.27 -2.45 5.18
N ASP A 49 3.30 -1.61 5.07
CA ASP A 49 4.17 -1.23 6.19
C ASP A 49 3.32 -0.46 7.21
N GLY A 50 3.01 -1.07 8.36
CA GLY A 50 1.86 -0.81 9.24
C GLY A 50 1.35 0.64 9.42
N ILE A 51 1.28 1.11 10.68
CA ILE A 51 0.83 2.48 10.99
C ILE A 51 1.99 3.21 11.64
N VAL A 52 2.49 4.25 10.97
CA VAL A 52 3.61 5.06 11.47
C VAL A 52 3.04 6.42 11.88
N VAL A 53 3.12 6.73 13.17
CA VAL A 53 2.67 8.01 13.73
C VAL A 53 3.74 9.08 13.48
N SER A 54 3.32 10.28 13.06
CA SER A 54 4.21 11.42 12.82
C SER A 54 4.08 12.55 13.85
N ALA A 55 3.02 12.55 14.67
CA ALA A 55 2.78 13.57 15.70
C ALA A 55 2.88 13.04 17.14
N PRO A 56 3.38 13.86 18.08
CA PRO A 56 3.31 13.55 19.50
C PRO A 56 1.86 13.50 19.97
N GLY A 57 1.52 12.52 20.82
CA GLY A 57 0.19 12.38 21.42
C GLY A 57 -0.68 11.27 20.84
N THR A 58 -0.33 10.70 19.68
CA THR A 58 -0.96 9.47 19.17
C THR A 58 -0.01 8.30 19.40
N THR A 59 -0.49 7.16 19.90
CA THR A 59 0.35 5.96 20.04
C THR A 59 -0.31 4.75 19.39
N VAL A 60 0.49 3.80 18.91
CA VAL A 60 0.00 2.55 18.32
C VAL A 60 0.44 1.40 19.20
N GLY A 61 -0.53 0.66 19.74
CA GLY A 61 -0.35 -0.62 20.39
C GLY A 61 -1.02 -1.73 19.58
N GLN A 62 -1.23 -2.88 20.22
CA GLN A 62 -2.00 -3.98 19.66
C GLN A 62 -2.92 -4.57 20.71
N ALA A 63 -4.09 -5.06 20.27
CA ALA A 63 -4.99 -5.84 21.09
C ALA A 63 -4.44 -7.25 21.33
N GLY A 64 -5.04 -7.99 22.28
CA GLY A 64 -4.58 -9.34 22.63
C GLY A 64 -4.63 -10.35 21.47
N ASN A 65 -5.40 -10.07 20.43
CA ASN A 65 -5.49 -10.87 19.21
C ASN A 65 -4.65 -10.33 18.03
N GLY A 66 -3.82 -9.31 18.25
CA GLY A 66 -2.92 -8.75 17.25
C GLY A 66 -3.51 -7.68 16.32
N VAL A 67 -4.77 -7.26 16.52
CA VAL A 67 -5.31 -6.10 15.79
C VAL A 67 -4.61 -4.82 16.27
N PRO A 68 -4.10 -3.96 15.36
CA PRO A 68 -3.50 -2.69 15.74
C PRO A 68 -4.50 -1.78 16.44
N VAL A 69 -4.08 -1.17 17.55
CA VAL A 69 -4.88 -0.24 18.34
C VAL A 69 -4.19 1.13 18.34
N VAL A 70 -4.83 2.11 17.72
CA VAL A 70 -4.37 3.49 17.70
C VAL A 70 -5.02 4.25 18.85
N ASN A 71 -4.24 4.58 19.87
CA ASN A 71 -4.64 5.49 20.92
C ASN A 71 -4.61 6.91 20.38
N ILE A 72 -5.80 7.48 20.17
CA ILE A 72 -5.94 8.83 19.63
C ILE A 72 -5.43 9.88 20.62
N ALA A 73 -4.99 11.03 20.11
CA ALA A 73 -4.57 12.16 20.93
C ALA A 73 -5.73 12.75 21.74
N THR A 74 -5.41 13.49 22.81
CA THR A 74 -6.40 14.20 23.62
C THR A 74 -7.21 15.15 22.72
N PRO A 75 -8.56 15.12 22.78
CA PRO A 75 -9.39 16.03 22.00
C PRO A 75 -9.15 17.48 22.42
N ASN A 76 -9.28 18.39 21.45
CA ASN A 76 -9.20 19.83 21.69
C ASN A 76 -10.49 20.35 22.36
N GLY A 77 -10.57 21.67 22.60
CA GLY A 77 -11.74 22.31 23.22
C GLY A 77 -13.06 22.17 22.45
N SER A 78 -13.03 21.72 21.18
CA SER A 78 -14.23 21.42 20.40
C SER A 78 -14.55 19.92 20.33
N GLY A 79 -13.80 19.06 21.05
CA GLY A 79 -13.99 17.61 21.02
C GLY A 79 -13.30 16.88 19.86
N LEU A 80 -12.47 17.58 19.07
CA LEU A 80 -11.76 16.99 17.93
C LEU A 80 -10.40 16.44 18.36
N SER A 81 -10.15 15.15 18.09
CA SER A 81 -8.82 14.55 18.22
C SER A 81 -8.06 14.63 16.89
N HIS A 82 -6.98 15.40 16.87
CA HIS A 82 -6.12 15.53 15.70
C HIS A 82 -4.95 14.54 15.78
N ASN A 83 -4.91 13.58 14.85
CA ASN A 83 -3.89 12.53 14.80
C ASN A 83 -3.19 12.62 13.45
N GLN A 84 -1.85 12.67 13.45
CA GLN A 84 -1.06 12.70 12.22
C GLN A 84 -0.29 11.39 12.07
N PHE A 85 -0.38 10.84 10.88
CA PHE A 85 0.29 9.61 10.49
C PHE A 85 1.18 9.91 9.29
N LYS A 86 2.36 9.32 9.30
CA LYS A 86 3.21 9.28 8.11
C LYS A 86 2.66 8.25 7.12
N ASP A 87 2.31 7.08 7.64
CA ASP A 87 1.71 5.97 6.90
C ASP A 87 0.52 5.44 7.70
N TYR A 88 -0.63 5.28 7.06
CA TYR A 88 -1.85 4.76 7.67
C TYR A 88 -2.39 3.62 6.82
N ASN A 89 -1.85 2.42 7.05
CA ASN A 89 -2.27 1.22 6.34
C ASN A 89 -3.15 0.32 7.21
N VAL A 90 -4.27 -0.12 6.65
CA VAL A 90 -5.22 -1.01 7.33
C VAL A 90 -5.16 -2.38 6.68
N GLY A 91 -4.72 -3.38 7.45
CA GLY A 91 -4.69 -4.77 7.00
C GLY A 91 -6.08 -5.42 7.02
N ALA A 92 -6.14 -6.68 6.59
CA ALA A 92 -7.40 -7.45 6.53
C ALA A 92 -8.11 -7.60 7.90
N ASN A 93 -7.34 -7.60 9.00
CA ASN A 93 -7.87 -7.67 10.36
C ASN A 93 -8.41 -6.32 10.89
N GLY A 94 -8.29 -5.25 10.08
CA GLY A 94 -8.71 -3.91 10.44
C GLY A 94 -7.76 -3.20 11.42
N VAL A 95 -8.25 -2.10 11.97
CA VAL A 95 -7.58 -1.26 12.96
C VAL A 95 -8.61 -0.75 13.96
N ILE A 96 -8.21 -0.57 15.21
CA ILE A 96 -9.07 -0.01 16.26
C ILE A 96 -8.59 1.41 16.55
N LEU A 97 -9.49 2.39 16.47
CA LEU A 97 -9.27 3.73 17.02
C LEU A 97 -9.77 3.74 18.47
N ASN A 98 -8.85 3.80 19.42
CA ASN A 98 -9.17 3.75 20.84
C ASN A 98 -9.60 5.14 21.34
N ASN A 99 -10.91 5.36 21.34
CA ASN A 99 -11.57 6.54 21.91
C ASN A 99 -12.18 6.25 23.31
N ALA A 100 -11.68 5.24 24.03
CA ALA A 100 -12.22 4.85 25.32
C ALA A 100 -11.65 5.68 26.47
N THR A 101 -12.53 6.22 27.32
CA THR A 101 -12.19 6.91 28.58
C THR A 101 -12.18 5.99 29.79
N ASP A 102 -12.90 4.86 29.71
CA ASP A 102 -12.93 3.86 30.77
C ASP A 102 -11.65 3.04 30.79
N ARG A 103 -11.34 2.41 31.93
CA ARG A 103 -10.12 1.59 32.10
C ARG A 103 -10.00 0.47 31.07
N THR A 104 -11.13 -0.06 30.59
CA THR A 104 -11.20 -1.10 29.56
C THR A 104 -12.40 -0.87 28.67
N GLN A 105 -12.29 -1.24 27.40
CA GLN A 105 -13.38 -1.13 26.41
C GLN A 105 -13.51 -2.42 25.62
N SER A 106 -14.74 -2.87 25.39
CA SER A 106 -14.99 -3.99 24.48
C SER A 106 -15.05 -3.49 23.05
N THR A 107 -14.23 -4.06 22.18
CA THR A 107 -14.14 -3.72 20.76
C THR A 107 -14.51 -4.91 19.89
N GLN A 108 -15.05 -4.64 18.72
CA GLN A 108 -15.53 -5.66 17.78
C GLN A 108 -14.37 -6.43 17.15
N LEU A 109 -13.26 -5.73 16.89
CA LEU A 109 -12.09 -6.31 16.21
C LEU A 109 -11.07 -6.90 17.18
N GLY A 110 -10.93 -6.36 18.40
CA GLY A 110 -9.83 -6.66 19.31
C GLY A 110 -10.24 -7.31 20.63
N GLY A 111 -11.53 -7.55 20.84
CA GLY A 111 -12.06 -7.93 22.15
C GLY A 111 -11.88 -6.80 23.16
N ILE A 112 -11.53 -7.14 24.40
CA ILE A 112 -11.32 -6.14 25.46
C ILE A 112 -9.94 -5.51 25.30
N ILE A 113 -9.90 -4.18 25.11
CA ILE A 113 -8.68 -3.37 25.11
C ILE A 113 -8.61 -2.51 26.37
N LEU A 114 -7.42 -2.02 26.70
CA LEU A 114 -7.23 -1.01 27.74
C LEU A 114 -7.73 0.36 27.26
N GLY A 115 -8.19 1.17 28.20
CA GLY A 115 -8.55 2.57 27.96
C GLY A 115 -7.42 3.38 27.35
N ASN A 116 -7.76 4.43 26.62
CA ASN A 116 -6.75 5.28 26.01
C ASN A 116 -6.11 6.19 27.09
N PRO A 117 -4.80 6.05 27.38
CA PRO A 117 -4.13 6.83 28.40
C PRO A 117 -4.07 8.34 28.08
N ASN A 118 -4.29 8.72 26.82
CA ASN A 118 -4.29 10.12 26.39
C ASN A 118 -5.61 10.84 26.72
N LEU A 119 -6.67 10.12 27.09
CA LEU A 119 -8.00 10.68 27.32
C LEU A 119 -8.25 10.84 28.84
N THR A 120 -7.86 11.99 29.39
CA THR A 120 -8.00 12.29 30.83
C THR A 120 -9.24 13.12 31.18
N GLY A 121 -9.92 13.70 30.19
CA GLY A 121 -11.05 14.62 30.41
C GLY A 121 -12.30 14.35 29.56
N GLY A 122 -12.24 13.43 28.60
CA GLY A 122 -13.37 13.10 27.72
C GLY A 122 -12.94 12.43 26.42
N ALA A 123 -13.89 11.74 25.79
CA ALA A 123 -13.73 11.16 24.47
C ALA A 123 -13.81 12.25 23.39
N ALA A 124 -13.22 11.98 22.23
CA ALA A 124 -13.49 12.76 21.02
C ALA A 124 -14.92 12.49 20.51
N ASN A 125 -15.55 13.49 19.88
CA ASN A 125 -16.94 13.43 19.41
C ASN A 125 -17.05 13.25 17.88
#